data_AF-A0A6B2V7G7-F1
#
_entry.id   AF-A0A6B2V7G7-F1
#
_cell.length_a   1.000
_cell.length_b   1.000
_cell.length_c   1.000
_cell.angle_alpha   90.00
_cell.angle_beta   90.00
_cell.angle_gamma   90.00
#
_symmetry.space_group_name_H-M   'P 1'
#
loop_
_entity.id
_entity.type
_entity.pdbx_description
1 polymer ?
#
loop_
_entity_poly.entity_id
_entity_poly.type
_entity_poly.pdbx_seq_one_letter_code
_entity_poly.pdbx_strand_id
1 'polypeptide(L)'
;MSTAAAPVRTGQVLADLLPASRVRDVALVLGGAALTGIAAQIAVPVPGSPVPVTGQTFAALLVGTSLGAGRGLIALALYAVAGVAGV
;
A
#
# COMPACT_ATOMS: atom_id res chain seq x y z
N MET A 1 -27.92 23.86 3.07
CA MET A 1 -27.62 22.51 3.59
C MET A 1 -26.21 22.54 4.16
N SER A 2 -26.06 22.66 5.47
CA SER A 2 -24.75 22.66 6.12
C SER A 2 -24.30 21.21 6.32
N THR A 3 -23.32 20.76 5.55
CA THR A 3 -22.64 19.49 5.83
C THR A 3 -21.82 19.68 7.10
N ALA A 4 -22.26 19.06 8.20
CA ALA A 4 -21.44 18.99 9.39
C ALA A 4 -20.15 18.24 9.03
N ALA A 5 -19.01 18.91 9.11
CA ALA A 5 -17.71 18.27 8.99
C ALA A 5 -17.59 17.30 10.18
N ALA A 6 -17.57 15.99 9.90
CA ALA A 6 -17.29 15.00 10.92
C ALA A 6 -15.91 15.31 11.53
N PRO A 7 -15.75 15.25 12.86
CA PRO A 7 -14.47 15.53 13.49
C PRO A 7 -13.43 14.54 12.95
N VAL A 8 -12.36 15.07 12.33
CA VAL A 8 -11.22 14.27 11.90
C VAL A 8 -10.56 13.71 13.16
N ARG A 9 -10.76 12.42 13.42
CA ARG A 9 -10.09 11.77 14.54
C ARG A 9 -8.62 11.61 14.18
N THR A 10 -7.74 12.14 15.01
CA THR A 10 -6.29 12.00 14.85
C THR A 10 -5.94 10.52 14.68
N GLY A 11 -5.33 10.17 13.54
CA GLY A 11 -4.95 8.79 13.21
C GLY A 11 -5.87 8.03 12.26
N GLN A 12 -6.95 8.64 11.74
CA GLN A 12 -7.71 8.03 10.65
C GLN A 12 -6.89 7.99 9.35
N VAL A 13 -6.83 6.82 8.72
CA VAL A 13 -6.23 6.64 7.39
C VAL A 13 -7.30 6.49 6.32
N LEU A 14 -6.91 6.58 5.05
CA LEU A 14 -7.85 6.51 3.92
C LEU A 14 -8.73 5.25 3.96
N ALA A 15 -8.14 4.12 4.35
CA ALA A 15 -8.86 2.87 4.50
C ALA A 15 -10.00 2.96 5.52
N ASP A 16 -9.94 3.82 6.53
CA ASP A 16 -10.95 3.93 7.59
C ASP A 16 -12.21 4.68 7.17
N LEU A 17 -12.20 5.27 5.97
CA LEU A 17 -13.41 5.83 5.35
C LEU A 17 -14.37 4.73 4.86
N LEU A 18 -13.89 3.50 4.73
CA LEU A 18 -14.70 2.35 4.33
C LEU A 18 -15.29 1.64 5.58
N PRO A 19 -16.50 1.05 5.49
CA PRO A 19 -17.08 0.26 6.57
C PRO A 19 -16.15 -0.88 7.03
N ALA A 20 -16.03 -1.11 8.33
CA ALA A 20 -15.19 -2.18 8.88
C ALA A 20 -15.77 -3.56 8.57
N SER A 21 -14.99 -4.41 7.92
CA SER A 21 -15.28 -5.83 7.72
C SER A 21 -14.00 -6.60 7.45
N ARG A 22 -13.98 -7.90 7.81
CA ARG A 22 -12.82 -8.76 7.51
C ARG A 22 -12.55 -8.88 6.01
N VAL A 23 -13.61 -8.91 5.20
CA VAL A 23 -13.51 -8.96 3.74
C VAL A 23 -12.81 -7.72 3.19
N ARG A 24 -13.15 -6.53 3.70
CA ARG A 24 -12.45 -5.28 3.36
C ARG A 24 -10.98 -5.37 3.73
N ASP A 25 -10.64 -5.78 4.96
CA ASP A 25 -9.24 -5.78 5.40
C ASP A 25 -8.39 -6.74 4.56
N VAL A 26 -8.91 -7.93 4.25
CA VAL A 26 -8.26 -8.87 3.33
C VAL A 26 -8.11 -8.27 1.93
N ALA A 27 -9.16 -7.66 1.38
CA ALA A 27 -9.12 -7.04 0.06
C ALA A 27 -8.12 -5.87 0.00
N LEU A 28 -8.04 -5.05 1.05
CA LEU A 28 -7.08 -3.96 1.15
C LEU A 28 -5.64 -4.50 1.21
N VAL A 29 -5.38 -5.52 2.01
CA VAL A 29 -4.05 -6.15 2.11
C VAL A 29 -3.63 -6.75 0.76
N LEU A 30 -4.51 -7.53 0.12
CA LEU A 30 -4.25 -8.12 -1.19
C LEU A 30 -4.04 -7.04 -2.26
N GLY A 31 -4.88 -6.00 -2.26
CA GLY A 31 -4.77 -4.87 -3.17
C GLY A 31 -3.48 -4.08 -2.97
N GLY A 32 -3.05 -3.87 -1.73
CA GLY A 32 -1.78 -3.22 -1.41
C GLY A 32 -0.56 -4.03 -1.88
N ALA A 33 -0.59 -5.35 -1.69
CA ALA A 33 0.45 -6.24 -2.18
C ALA A 33 0.52 -6.26 -3.71
N ALA A 34 -0.63 -6.41 -4.38
CA ALA A 34 -0.72 -6.40 -5.84
C ALA A 34 -0.27 -5.06 -6.44
N LEU A 35 -0.72 -3.94 -5.87
CA LEU A 35 -0.28 -2.61 -6.27
C LEU A 35 1.24 -2.43 -6.12
N THR A 36 1.82 -2.94 -5.04
CA THR A 36 3.27 -2.91 -4.82
C THR A 36 4.01 -3.72 -5.88
N GLY A 37 3.54 -4.93 -6.17
CA GLY A 37 4.14 -5.78 -7.21
C GLY A 37 4.05 -5.15 -8.60
N ILE A 38 2.89 -4.60 -8.97
CA ILE A 38 2.73 -3.89 -10.25
C ILE A 38 3.67 -2.68 -10.33
N ALA A 39 3.73 -1.87 -9.27
CA ALA A 39 4.59 -0.69 -9.24
C ALA A 39 6.09 -1.04 -9.28
N ALA A 40 6.49 -2.19 -8.73
CA ALA A 40 7.87 -2.67 -8.76
C ALA A 40 8.36 -2.94 -10.20
N GLN A 41 7.46 -3.24 -11.14
CA GLN A 41 7.81 -3.45 -12.55
C GLN A 41 8.11 -2.17 -13.31
N ILE A 42 7.74 -1.00 -12.77
CA ILE A 42 8.06 0.29 -13.36
C ILE A 42 9.51 0.62 -12.97
N ALA A 43 10.46 0.22 -13.81
CA ALA A 43 11.88 0.38 -13.59
C ALA A 43 12.48 1.43 -14.53
N VAL A 44 13.14 2.44 -13.96
CA VAL A 44 13.88 3.46 -14.69
C VAL A 44 15.38 3.23 -14.46
N PRO A 45 16.15 2.87 -15.51
CA PRO A 45 17.60 2.76 -15.41
C PRO A 45 18.24 4.11 -15.10
N VAL A 46 19.20 4.12 -14.18
CA VAL A 46 19.95 5.33 -13.82
C VAL A 46 21.35 5.22 -14.44
N PRO A 47 21.78 6.21 -15.25
CA PRO A 47 23.14 6.20 -15.82
C PRO A 47 24.21 6.09 -14.73
N GLY A 48 25.10 5.11 -14.85
CA GLY A 48 26.18 4.88 -13.88
C GLY A 48 25.82 4.03 -12.66
N SER A 49 24.56 3.61 -12.49
CA SER A 49 24.13 2.68 -11.44
C SER A 49 23.76 1.32 -12.04
N PRO A 50 24.19 0.18 -11.45
CA PRO A 50 23.70 -1.14 -11.84
C PRO A 50 22.28 -1.43 -11.32
N VAL A 51 21.77 -0.63 -10.38
CA VAL A 51 20.46 -0.83 -9.76
C VAL A 51 19.46 0.18 -10.34
N PRO A 52 18.37 -0.27 -10.98
CA PRO A 52 17.33 0.62 -11.47
C PRO A 52 16.50 1.19 -10.31
N VAL A 53 15.95 2.38 -10.52
CA VAL A 53 14.95 2.94 -9.60
C VAL A 53 13.59 2.38 -9.98
N THR A 54 12.89 1.74 -9.03
CA THR A 54 11.57 1.16 -9.25
C THR A 54 10.46 1.94 -8.56
N GLY A 55 9.21 1.76 -8.99
CA GLY A 55 8.03 2.32 -8.34
C GLY A 55 7.69 1.70 -6.98
N GLN A 56 8.45 0.70 -6.52
CA GLN A 56 8.16 -0.06 -5.30
C GLN A 56 8.18 0.81 -4.03
N THR A 57 9.15 1.73 -3.90
CA THR A 57 9.28 2.59 -2.72
C THR A 57 8.12 3.56 -2.60
N PHE A 58 7.67 4.12 -3.73
CA PHE A 58 6.46 4.92 -3.81
C PHE A 58 5.23 4.11 -3.37
N ALA A 59 5.06 2.90 -3.91
CA ALA A 59 3.97 2.01 -3.52
C ALA A 59 4.00 1.68 -2.02
N ALA A 60 5.16 1.41 -1.44
CA ALA A 60 5.28 1.11 -0.02
C ALA A 60 4.81 2.26 0.87
N LEU A 61 5.18 3.49 0.54
CA LEU A 61 4.72 4.69 1.26
C LEU A 61 3.22 4.93 1.06
N LEU A 62 2.72 4.76 -0.17
CA LEU A 62 1.30 4.91 -0.48
C LEU A 62 0.45 3.89 0.29
N VAL A 63 0.86 2.62 0.28
CA VAL A 63 0.17 1.53 0.99
C VAL A 63 0.23 1.76 2.49
N GLY A 64 1.40 2.05 3.06
CA GLY A 64 1.55 2.28 4.50
C GLY A 64 0.72 3.45 5.04
N THR A 65 0.68 4.57 4.30
CA THR A 65 -0.09 5.76 4.70
C THR A 65 -1.59 5.62 4.44
N SER A 66 -1.99 4.91 3.39
CA SER A 66 -3.41 4.74 3.03
C SER A 66 -4.10 3.66 3.87
N LEU A 67 -3.40 2.55 4.17
CA LEU A 67 -3.97 1.42 4.91
C LEU A 67 -3.66 1.49 6.42
N GLY A 68 -2.71 2.32 6.84
CA GLY A 68 -2.21 2.39 8.20
C GLY A 68 -1.18 1.29 8.51
N ALA A 69 -0.49 1.42 9.65
CA ALA A 69 0.70 0.65 9.96
C ALA A 69 0.49 -0.88 9.92
N GLY A 70 -0.57 -1.39 10.56
CA GLY A 70 -0.82 -2.83 10.63
C GLY A 70 -1.11 -3.46 9.26
N ARG A 71 -2.12 -2.96 8.56
CA ARG A 71 -2.51 -3.49 7.23
C ARG A 71 -1.45 -3.25 6.16
N GLY A 72 -0.78 -2.09 6.21
CA GLY A 72 0.32 -1.78 5.30
C GLY A 72 1.50 -2.72 5.48
N LEU A 73 1.89 -3.03 6.72
CA LEU A 73 2.93 -4.00 7.01
C LEU A 73 2.56 -5.41 6.52
N ILE A 74 1.32 -5.86 6.76
CA ILE A 74 0.86 -7.16 6.26
C ILE A 74 0.87 -7.20 4.72
N ALA A 75 0.44 -6.13 4.04
CA ALA A 75 0.47 -6.04 2.59
C ALA A 75 1.89 -6.14 2.02
N LEU A 76 2.85 -5.41 2.62
CA LEU A 76 4.25 -5.44 2.20
C LEU A 76 4.93 -6.77 2.53
N ALA A 77 4.60 -7.38 3.67
CA ALA A 77 5.08 -8.71 4.02
C ALA A 77 4.55 -9.77 3.04
N LEU A 78 3.27 -9.68 2.66
CA LEU A 78 2.68 -10.56 1.66
C LEU A 78 3.36 -10.41 0.29
N TYR A 79 3.61 -9.18 -0.15
CA TYR A 79 4.38 -8.92 -1.36
C TYR A 79 5.79 -9.52 -1.29
N ALA A 80 6.49 -9.34 -0.17
CA ALA A 80 7.83 -9.90 0.02
C ALA A 80 7.83 -11.44 -0.02
N VAL A 81 6.85 -12.09 0.61
CA VAL A 81 6.69 -13.55 0.55
C VAL A 81 6.43 -14.02 -0.88
N ALA A 82 5.60 -13.31 -1.66
CA ALA A 82 5.37 -13.62 -3.07
C ALA A 82 6.67 -13.54 -3.89
N GLY A 83 7.45 -12.46 -3.71
CA GLY A 83 8.74 -12.31 -4.38
C GLY A 83 9.75 -13.40 -3.99
N VAL A 84 9.79 -13.82 -2.72
CA VAL A 84 10.61 -14.96 -2.26
C VAL A 84 10.14 -16.27 -2.90
N ALA A 85 8.84 -16.43 -3.12
CA ALA A 85 8.26 -17.60 -3.81
C ALA A 85 8.48 -17.58 -5.33
N GLY A 86 9.06 -16.52 -5.90
CA GLY A 86 9.33 -16.37 -7.33
C GLY A 86 8.12 -15.95 -8.17
N VAL A 87 7.11 -15.35 -7.53
CA VAL A 87 5.92 -14.78 -8.17
C VAL A 87 6.09 -13.28 -8.33
#